data_AF-A0A817MAQ1-F1
#
_entry.id   AF-A0A817MAQ1-F1
#
_cell.length_a   1.000
_cell.length_b   1.000
_cell.length_c   1.000
_cell.angle_alpha   90.00
_cell.angle_beta   90.00
_cell.angle_gamma   90.00
#
_symmetry.space_group_name_H-M   'P 1'
#
loop_
_entity.id
_entity.type
_entity.pdbx_description
1 polymer ?
#
loop_
_entity_poly.entity_id
_entity_poly.type
_entity_poly.pdbx_seq_one_letter_code
_entity_poly.pdbx_strand_id
1 'polypeptide(L)'
;MVSSSSNNLTLPTETTTPIILQLKTIASCSTFNLTYIQVIGLAKTNYDIFAQHKNDICRKFEHVLIQLFNSLKRSLPLIENLTQTLHHLDYCSEVHANGYRTLILSHGHACLRTLEILKQMNAKHIAHLHRRIHSLELLQELKSWTKTLKAMEHRLSLAVGLVDCSDKHSLFCAEILRDRDYLFCQSFWNLLQRDSIKKGSRYIAPNVAVSKYFQVEPEPIEINSIIVPPPTGLSTMQSKQLMNIKLLSHEIREGMDKLSLQRADLEGSSKIVLAMSDQLLMRVHGGGFIATSSATHEVYLKPWALDL
;
A
#
# COMPACT_ATOMS: atom_id res chain seq x y z
N MET A 1 46.99 0.95 -26.23
CA MET A 1 45.98 0.34 -27.12
C MET A 1 45.27 -0.72 -26.31
N VAL A 2 44.28 -0.32 -25.51
CA VAL A 2 42.83 -0.52 -25.70
C VAL A 2 42.44 -2.01 -25.78
N SER A 3 41.84 -2.52 -24.70
CA SER A 3 40.51 -3.17 -24.77
C SER A 3 39.89 -3.23 -23.37
N SER A 4 38.85 -2.44 -23.17
CA SER A 4 37.92 -2.59 -22.04
C SER A 4 36.53 -2.72 -22.64
N SER A 5 36.00 -3.94 -22.59
CA SER A 5 34.67 -4.31 -23.06
C SER A 5 33.59 -3.72 -22.16
N SER A 6 32.88 -2.70 -22.66
CA SER A 6 31.65 -2.18 -22.06
C SER A 6 30.45 -3.07 -22.46
N ASN A 7 29.93 -3.82 -21.49
CA ASN A 7 28.64 -4.51 -21.62
C ASN A 7 27.51 -3.48 -21.57
N ASN A 8 26.93 -3.18 -22.74
CA ASN A 8 25.70 -2.39 -22.85
C ASN A 8 24.49 -3.26 -22.50
N LEU A 9 23.95 -3.09 -21.29
CA LEU A 9 22.58 -3.55 -20.97
C LEU A 9 21.60 -2.67 -21.75
N THR A 10 20.99 -3.23 -22.79
CA THR A 10 19.89 -2.61 -23.52
C THR A 10 18.60 -2.80 -22.71
N LEU A 11 18.00 -1.70 -22.24
CA LEU A 11 16.66 -1.75 -21.62
C LEU A 11 15.60 -2.10 -22.69
N PRO A 12 14.61 -2.96 -22.38
CA PRO A 12 13.50 -3.21 -23.30
C PRO A 12 12.63 -1.96 -23.46
N THR A 13 12.26 -1.66 -24.69
CA THR A 13 11.26 -0.66 -25.05
C THR A 13 9.89 -1.02 -24.46
N GLU A 14 9.45 -0.29 -23.44
CA GLU A 14 8.16 -0.50 -22.75
C GLU A 14 6.99 -0.02 -23.62
N THR A 15 6.08 -0.94 -23.96
CA THR A 15 4.68 -0.62 -24.23
C THR A 15 4.02 -0.22 -22.91
N THR A 16 3.44 0.98 -22.86
CA THR A 16 2.88 1.62 -21.66
C THR A 16 1.65 0.84 -21.15
N THR A 17 1.91 -0.16 -20.30
CA THR A 17 0.84 -0.91 -19.63
C THR A 17 0.24 -0.04 -18.52
N PRO A 18 -1.10 0.11 -18.42
CA PRO A 18 -1.74 0.93 -17.39
C PRO A 18 -1.32 0.50 -15.98
N ILE A 19 -1.12 1.45 -15.07
CA ILE A 19 -0.70 1.20 -13.67
C ILE A 19 -1.60 0.14 -13.00
N ILE A 20 -2.91 0.14 -13.28
CA ILE A 20 -3.89 -0.84 -12.76
C ILE A 20 -3.54 -2.30 -13.12
N LEU A 21 -3.00 -2.54 -14.32
CA LEU A 21 -2.57 -3.87 -14.76
C LEU A 21 -1.26 -4.30 -14.06
N GLN A 22 -0.33 -3.37 -13.84
CA GLN A 22 0.90 -3.61 -13.07
C GLN A 22 0.60 -3.86 -11.58
N LEU A 23 -0.47 -3.26 -11.05
CA LEU A 23 -0.93 -3.46 -9.67
C LEU A 23 -1.47 -4.88 -9.43
N LYS A 24 -2.13 -5.51 -10.41
CA LYS A 24 -2.55 -6.93 -10.32
C LYS A 24 -1.35 -7.90 -10.27
N THR A 25 -0.22 -7.53 -10.88
CA THR A 25 0.93 -8.43 -11.07
C THR A 25 1.93 -8.46 -9.91
N ILE A 26 1.88 -7.47 -8.99
CA ILE A 26 2.76 -7.43 -7.79
C ILE A 26 2.51 -8.62 -6.85
N ALA A 27 1.37 -9.30 -6.97
CA ALA A 27 1.11 -10.56 -6.26
C ALA A 27 2.10 -11.69 -6.64
N SER A 28 2.82 -11.56 -7.77
CA SER A 28 3.89 -12.48 -8.15
C SER A 28 5.28 -11.95 -7.74
N CYS A 29 6.09 -12.79 -7.12
CA CYS A 29 7.44 -12.47 -6.65
C CYS A 29 8.35 -11.91 -7.76
N SER A 30 8.16 -12.37 -9.01
CA SER A 30 8.95 -11.93 -10.17
C SER A 30 8.69 -10.47 -10.57
N THR A 31 7.43 -10.01 -10.60
CA THR A 31 7.12 -8.62 -10.97
C THR A 31 7.50 -7.62 -9.87
N PHE A 32 7.39 -8.03 -8.60
CA PHE A 32 7.89 -7.23 -7.48
C PHE A 32 9.39 -6.93 -7.63
N ASN A 33 10.20 -7.97 -7.89
CA ASN A 33 11.65 -7.84 -8.06
C ASN A 33 12.03 -6.95 -9.25
N LEU A 34 11.33 -7.07 -10.39
CA LEU A 34 11.57 -6.20 -11.55
C LEU A 34 11.34 -4.73 -11.24
N THR A 35 10.20 -4.40 -10.61
CA THR A 35 9.89 -3.03 -10.16
C THR A 35 10.97 -2.48 -9.23
N TYR A 36 11.45 -3.34 -8.34
CA TYR A 36 12.45 -2.99 -7.34
C TYR A 36 13.82 -2.67 -7.97
N ILE A 37 14.24 -3.47 -8.95
CA ILE A 37 15.46 -3.24 -9.73
C ILE A 37 15.34 -1.93 -10.52
N GLN A 38 14.20 -1.70 -11.17
CA GLN A 38 13.96 -0.48 -11.94
C GLN A 38 14.01 0.78 -11.07
N VAL A 39 13.36 0.78 -9.90
CA VAL A 39 13.32 1.96 -9.02
C VAL A 39 14.69 2.26 -8.41
N ILE A 40 15.47 1.23 -8.05
CA ILE A 40 16.85 1.39 -7.60
C ILE A 40 17.72 1.95 -8.73
N GLY A 41 17.62 1.38 -9.93
CA GLY A 41 18.36 1.82 -11.11
C GLY A 41 18.09 3.28 -11.44
N LEU A 42 16.82 3.67 -11.58
CA LEU A 42 16.47 5.06 -11.88
C LEU A 42 16.79 6.03 -10.74
N ALA A 43 16.73 5.62 -9.47
CA ALA A 43 17.16 6.46 -8.37
C ALA A 43 18.65 6.77 -8.48
N LYS A 44 19.47 5.78 -8.83
CA LYS A 44 20.91 5.94 -9.04
C LYS A 44 21.23 6.78 -10.28
N THR A 45 20.60 6.49 -11.42
CA THR A 45 20.78 7.27 -12.65
C THR A 45 20.44 8.74 -12.44
N ASN A 46 19.28 9.03 -11.82
CA ASN A 46 18.92 10.41 -11.50
C ASN A 46 19.93 11.04 -10.53
N TYR A 47 20.38 10.32 -9.49
CA TYR A 47 21.40 10.82 -8.57
C TYR A 47 22.66 11.26 -9.32
N ASP A 48 23.16 10.43 -10.23
CA ASP A 48 24.38 10.70 -10.99
C ASP A 48 24.21 11.92 -11.91
N ILE A 49 23.02 12.14 -12.48
CA ILE A 49 22.69 13.33 -13.25
C ILE A 49 22.70 14.57 -12.35
N PHE A 50 21.96 14.54 -11.24
CA PHE A 50 21.81 15.70 -10.35
C PHE A 50 23.14 16.09 -9.66
N ALA A 51 23.99 15.12 -9.34
CA ALA A 51 25.31 15.35 -8.76
C ALA A 51 26.26 16.14 -9.67
N GLN A 52 26.05 16.10 -10.99
CA GLN A 52 26.85 16.88 -11.96
C GLN A 52 26.50 18.39 -11.94
N HIS A 53 25.35 18.77 -11.37
CA HIS A 53 24.88 20.15 -11.37
C HIS A 53 25.02 20.81 -10.00
N LYS A 54 25.61 22.01 -9.96
CA LYS A 54 25.95 22.72 -8.71
C LYS A 54 24.85 23.62 -8.14
N ASN A 55 23.62 23.60 -8.68
CA ASN A 55 22.54 24.45 -8.19
C ASN A 55 21.88 23.88 -6.91
N ASP A 56 21.29 24.74 -6.08
CA ASP A 56 20.74 24.35 -4.78
C ASP A 56 19.56 23.37 -4.88
N ILE A 57 18.81 23.39 -5.97
CA ILE A 57 17.68 22.48 -6.19
C ILE A 57 18.22 21.08 -6.52
N CYS A 58 19.22 20.98 -7.39
CA CYS A 58 19.91 19.74 -7.75
C CYS A 58 20.55 19.09 -6.52
N ARG A 59 21.22 19.87 -5.66
CA ARG A 59 21.74 19.36 -4.36
C ARG A 59 20.66 18.78 -3.47
N LYS A 60 19.47 19.39 -3.44
CA LYS A 60 18.32 18.85 -2.68
C LYS A 60 17.80 17.56 -3.29
N PHE A 61 17.74 17.45 -4.62
CA PHE A 61 17.38 16.20 -5.29
C PHE A 61 18.41 15.11 -5.01
N GLU A 62 19.69 15.41 -5.19
CA GLU A 62 20.81 14.52 -4.90
C GLU A 62 20.69 13.93 -3.49
N HIS A 63 20.51 14.79 -2.47
CA HIS A 63 20.37 14.37 -1.08
C HIS A 63 19.19 13.43 -0.84
N VAL A 64 18.06 13.66 -1.52
CA VAL A 64 16.86 12.83 -1.36
C VAL A 64 17.03 11.50 -2.11
N LEU A 65 17.61 11.53 -3.31
CA LEU A 65 17.84 10.35 -4.14
C LEU A 65 18.83 9.39 -3.49
N ILE A 66 19.90 9.87 -2.85
CA ILE A 66 20.83 8.99 -2.13
C ILE A 66 20.16 8.35 -0.90
N GLN A 67 19.30 9.09 -0.19
CA GLN A 67 18.51 8.53 0.92
C GLN A 67 17.53 7.46 0.44
N LEU A 68 16.86 7.71 -0.69
CA LEU A 68 15.95 6.77 -1.33
C LEU A 68 16.69 5.49 -1.75
N PHE A 69 17.78 5.64 -2.50
CA PHE A 69 18.60 4.53 -2.99
C PHE A 69 19.07 3.63 -1.84
N ASN A 70 19.64 4.23 -0.78
CA ASN A 70 20.11 3.49 0.38
C ASN A 70 18.99 2.76 1.12
N SER A 71 17.81 3.36 1.19
CA SER A 71 16.64 2.74 1.82
C SER A 71 16.15 1.53 1.04
N LEU A 72 15.99 1.69 -0.27
CA LEU A 72 15.57 0.61 -1.16
C LEU A 72 16.55 -0.57 -1.08
N LYS A 73 17.86 -0.31 -1.15
CA LYS A 73 18.90 -1.35 -1.07
C LYS A 73 18.83 -2.15 0.23
N ARG A 74 18.50 -1.53 1.36
CA ARG A 74 18.32 -2.23 2.66
C ARG A 74 17.00 -2.99 2.75
N SER A 75 15.94 -2.45 2.16
CA SER A 75 14.62 -3.10 2.12
C SER A 75 14.60 -4.38 1.27
N LEU A 76 15.38 -4.48 0.18
CA LEU A 76 15.36 -5.64 -0.73
C LEU A 76 15.61 -6.99 -0.01
N PRO A 77 16.73 -7.20 0.70
CA PRO A 77 16.98 -8.49 1.37
C PRO A 77 15.95 -8.80 2.46
N LEU A 78 15.37 -7.77 3.09
CA LEU A 78 14.31 -7.96 4.10
C LEU A 78 13.02 -8.49 3.47
N ILE A 79 12.67 -8.00 2.28
CA ILE A 79 11.50 -8.45 1.54
C ILE A 79 11.72 -9.86 1.00
N GLU A 80 12.90 -10.16 0.47
CA GLU A 80 13.27 -11.51 0.02
C GLU A 80 13.17 -12.52 1.17
N ASN A 81 13.72 -12.19 2.33
CA ASN A 81 13.63 -13.02 3.54
C ASN A 81 12.16 -13.25 3.95
N LEU A 82 11.38 -12.18 4.12
CA LEU A 82 9.98 -12.33 4.52
C LEU A 82 9.20 -13.18 3.53
N THR A 83 9.36 -12.94 2.22
CA THR A 83 8.63 -13.66 1.17
C THR A 83 8.85 -15.17 1.24
N GLN A 84 10.05 -15.61 1.65
CA GLN A 84 10.36 -17.03 1.82
C GLN A 84 9.59 -17.67 2.99
N THR A 85 9.22 -16.89 4.01
CA THR A 85 8.59 -17.40 5.23
C THR A 85 7.08 -17.18 5.29
N LEU A 86 6.51 -16.30 4.44
CA LEU A 86 5.08 -15.94 4.46
C LEU A 86 4.11 -17.13 4.34
N HIS A 87 4.51 -18.18 3.62
CA HIS A 87 3.66 -19.35 3.39
C HIS A 87 3.34 -20.13 4.68
N HIS A 88 4.22 -20.03 5.69
CA HIS A 88 3.96 -20.63 7.00
C HIS A 88 2.88 -19.91 7.81
N LEU A 89 2.56 -18.66 7.43
CA LEU A 89 1.56 -17.84 8.09
C LEU A 89 0.18 -17.95 7.40
N ASP A 90 0.08 -18.74 6.34
CA ASP A 90 -1.17 -18.96 5.62
C ASP A 90 -2.10 -19.90 6.37
N TYR A 91 -3.40 -19.71 6.14
CA TYR A 91 -4.39 -20.64 6.68
C TYR A 91 -4.30 -22.00 5.95
N CYS A 92 -4.16 -21.95 4.63
CA CYS A 92 -3.84 -23.10 3.78
C CYS A 92 -3.21 -22.63 2.46
N SER A 93 -2.79 -23.56 1.60
CA SER A 93 -2.19 -23.27 0.29
C SER A 93 -3.11 -22.48 -0.66
N GLU A 94 -4.42 -22.51 -0.42
CA GLU A 94 -5.43 -21.83 -1.24
C GLU A 94 -5.85 -20.49 -0.63
N VAL A 95 -5.69 -20.31 0.69
CA VAL A 95 -6.15 -19.15 1.44
C VAL A 95 -4.97 -18.47 2.13
N HIS A 96 -4.39 -17.51 1.41
CA HIS A 96 -3.26 -16.74 1.91
C HIS A 96 -3.68 -15.76 3.01
N ALA A 97 -2.89 -15.68 4.09
CA ALA A 97 -3.10 -14.71 5.15
C ALA A 97 -2.57 -13.32 4.75
N ASN A 98 -3.34 -12.29 5.11
CA ASN A 98 -3.05 -10.90 4.78
C ASN A 98 -1.91 -10.26 5.60
N GLY A 99 -1.28 -10.97 6.54
CA GLY A 99 -0.34 -10.43 7.53
C GLY A 99 0.84 -9.64 6.92
N TYR A 100 2.05 -10.18 6.97
CA TYR A 100 3.22 -9.48 6.42
C TYR A 100 3.16 -9.30 4.88
N ARG A 101 2.28 -10.06 4.19
CA ARG A 101 1.94 -9.81 2.77
C ARG A 101 1.45 -8.39 2.52
N THR A 102 0.61 -7.83 3.40
CA THR A 102 0.14 -6.45 3.24
C THR A 102 1.29 -5.44 3.32
N LEU A 103 2.28 -5.67 4.20
CA LEU A 103 3.48 -4.82 4.29
C LEU A 103 4.30 -4.85 3.00
N ILE A 104 4.53 -6.04 2.44
CA ILE A 104 5.28 -6.20 1.18
C ILE A 104 4.53 -5.56 0.00
N LEU A 105 3.24 -5.85 -0.14
CA LEU A 105 2.39 -5.27 -1.18
C LEU A 105 2.41 -3.74 -1.10
N SER A 106 2.16 -3.18 0.09
CA SER A 106 2.17 -1.74 0.31
C SER A 106 3.55 -1.12 0.00
N HIS A 107 4.63 -1.82 0.31
CA HIS A 107 5.98 -1.37 -0.02
C HIS A 107 6.20 -1.36 -1.55
N GLY A 108 5.79 -2.42 -2.24
CA GLY A 108 5.87 -2.50 -3.71
C GLY A 108 5.09 -1.39 -4.40
N HIS A 109 3.92 -1.06 -3.85
CA HIS A 109 3.13 0.06 -4.33
C HIS A 109 3.81 1.42 -4.13
N ALA A 110 4.42 1.65 -2.97
CA ALA A 110 5.22 2.85 -2.74
C ALA A 110 6.41 2.94 -3.71
N CYS A 111 7.02 1.80 -4.06
CA CYS A 111 8.06 1.71 -5.08
C CYS A 111 7.53 2.10 -6.47
N LEU A 112 6.36 1.61 -6.89
CA LEU A 112 5.75 2.00 -8.18
C LEU A 112 5.48 3.49 -8.28
N ARG A 113 4.92 4.11 -7.24
CA ARG A 113 4.71 5.57 -7.23
C ARG A 113 6.01 6.34 -7.31
N THR A 114 7.03 5.87 -6.61
CA THR A 114 8.36 6.46 -6.67
C THR A 114 8.98 6.28 -8.05
N LEU A 115 8.79 5.13 -8.69
CA LEU A 115 9.27 4.85 -10.04
C LEU A 115 8.68 5.83 -11.05
N GLU A 116 7.39 6.13 -10.96
CA GLU A 116 6.72 7.11 -11.83
C GLU A 116 7.32 8.51 -11.67
N ILE A 117 7.57 8.95 -10.43
CA ILE A 117 8.25 10.22 -10.15
C ILE A 117 9.65 10.23 -10.78
N LEU A 118 10.42 9.15 -10.62
CA LEU A 118 11.75 9.03 -11.19
C LEU A 118 11.76 8.99 -12.73
N LYS A 119 10.75 8.35 -13.35
CA LYS A 119 10.55 8.37 -14.81
C LYS A 119 10.23 9.79 -15.30
N GLN A 120 9.37 10.51 -14.60
CA GLN A 120 9.07 11.91 -14.91
C GLN A 120 10.29 12.83 -14.77
N MET A 121 11.16 12.57 -13.80
CA MET A 121 12.45 13.26 -13.65
C MET A 121 13.38 12.98 -14.84
N ASN A 122 13.45 11.71 -15.28
CA ASN A 122 14.34 11.30 -16.36
C ASN A 122 13.86 11.77 -17.75
N ALA A 123 12.55 11.66 -18.03
CA ALA A 123 11.94 12.11 -19.30
C ALA A 123 12.02 13.63 -19.48
N LYS A 124 12.00 14.38 -18.37
CA LYS A 124 12.20 15.82 -18.35
C LYS A 124 13.67 16.12 -18.09
N HIS A 125 14.53 15.85 -19.08
CA HIS A 125 15.92 16.30 -19.05
C HIS A 125 16.00 17.79 -18.60
N ILE A 126 17.12 18.12 -17.92
CA ILE A 126 17.46 19.36 -17.19
C ILE A 126 16.86 20.67 -17.74
N ALA A 127 16.59 20.77 -19.04
CA ALA A 127 15.93 21.90 -19.70
C ALA A 127 14.61 22.35 -19.06
N HIS A 128 13.75 21.45 -18.55
CA HIS A 128 12.46 21.84 -17.92
C HIS A 128 12.53 22.11 -16.41
N LEU A 129 13.61 21.74 -15.73
CA LEU A 129 13.84 22.05 -14.31
C LEU A 129 14.07 23.55 -14.05
N HIS A 130 14.18 24.36 -15.11
CA HIS A 130 14.25 25.83 -15.03
C HIS A 130 12.95 26.47 -14.50
N ARG A 131 11.79 25.81 -14.60
CA ARG A 131 10.57 26.29 -13.91
C ARG A 131 10.63 25.88 -12.45
N ARG A 132 11.17 26.79 -11.63
CA ARG A 132 11.40 26.64 -10.18
C ARG A 132 10.19 26.08 -9.41
N ILE A 133 8.95 26.39 -9.82
CA ILE A 133 7.74 25.90 -9.16
C ILE A 133 7.59 24.39 -9.34
N HIS A 134 7.65 23.90 -10.58
CA HIS A 134 7.48 22.46 -10.87
C HIS A 134 8.60 21.60 -10.28
N SER A 135 9.83 22.11 -10.24
CA SER A 135 10.95 21.38 -9.62
C SER A 135 10.80 21.27 -8.11
N LEU A 136 10.19 22.27 -7.45
CA LEU A 136 9.90 22.21 -6.01
C LEU A 136 8.76 21.25 -5.68
N GLU A 137 7.70 21.21 -6.50
CA GLU A 137 6.59 20.26 -6.34
C GLU A 137 7.07 18.80 -6.46
N LEU A 138 7.83 18.50 -7.52
CA LEU A 138 8.39 17.17 -7.76
C LEU A 138 9.36 16.76 -6.65
N LEU A 139 10.19 17.68 -6.17
CA LEU A 139 11.08 17.46 -5.04
C LEU A 139 10.30 17.15 -3.75
N GLN A 140 9.19 17.85 -3.51
CA GLN A 140 8.37 17.63 -2.33
C GLN A 140 7.68 16.26 -2.37
N GLU A 141 7.20 15.85 -3.53
CA GLU A 141 6.61 14.53 -3.73
C GLU A 141 7.66 13.42 -3.53
N LEU A 142 8.83 13.54 -4.15
CA LEU A 142 9.94 12.60 -3.97
C LEU A 142 10.37 12.49 -2.49
N LYS A 143 10.48 13.61 -1.78
CA LYS A 143 10.77 13.64 -0.33
C LYS A 143 9.73 12.89 0.48
N SER A 144 8.45 13.10 0.18
CA SER A 144 7.33 12.46 0.86
C SER A 144 7.38 10.93 0.72
N TRP A 145 7.59 10.43 -0.50
CA TRP A 145 7.71 9.00 -0.77
C TRP A 145 9.00 8.40 -0.23
N THR A 146 10.12 9.12 -0.30
CA THR A 146 11.39 8.68 0.32
C THR A 146 11.25 8.51 1.82
N LYS A 147 10.61 9.47 2.51
CA LYS A 147 10.33 9.37 3.95
C LYS A 147 9.40 8.19 4.27
N THR A 148 8.48 7.88 3.36
CA THR A 148 7.56 6.74 3.48
C THR A 148 8.30 5.42 3.34
N LEU A 149 9.07 5.24 2.27
CA LEU A 149 9.87 4.03 2.03
C LEU A 149 10.88 3.79 3.15
N LYS A 150 11.57 4.82 3.65
CA LYS A 150 12.44 4.72 4.84
C LYS A 150 11.69 4.23 6.07
N ALA A 151 10.46 4.69 6.27
CA ALA A 151 9.66 4.22 7.39
C ALA A 151 9.22 2.75 7.21
N MET A 152 8.92 2.34 5.99
CA MET A 152 8.56 0.95 5.68
C MET A 152 9.78 0.02 5.82
N GLU A 153 10.97 0.45 5.42
CA GLU A 153 12.25 -0.26 5.63
C GLU A 153 12.46 -0.66 7.11
N HIS A 154 12.31 0.28 8.04
CA HIS A 154 12.47 -0.01 9.47
C HIS A 154 11.44 -1.05 9.96
N ARG A 155 10.25 -1.08 9.35
CA ARG A 155 9.19 -2.01 9.72
C ARG A 155 9.36 -3.38 9.06
N LEU A 156 9.90 -3.44 7.84
CA LEU A 156 10.37 -4.68 7.24
C LEU A 156 11.43 -5.32 8.12
N SER A 157 12.38 -4.52 8.61
CA SER A 157 13.43 -5.00 9.52
C SER A 157 12.84 -5.57 10.81
N LEU A 158 11.86 -4.89 11.40
CA LEU A 158 11.16 -5.43 12.56
C LEU A 158 10.33 -6.68 12.23
N ALA A 159 9.63 -6.70 11.10
CA ALA A 159 8.81 -7.83 10.69
C ALA A 159 9.66 -9.10 10.52
N VAL A 160 10.84 -8.99 9.90
CA VAL A 160 11.82 -10.09 9.83
C VAL A 160 12.18 -10.56 11.25
N GLY A 161 12.56 -9.64 12.14
CA GLY A 161 12.90 -10.01 13.52
C GLY A 161 11.74 -10.63 14.30
N LEU A 162 10.49 -10.23 14.05
CA LEU A 162 9.31 -10.82 14.66
C LEU A 162 9.05 -12.24 14.15
N VAL A 163 9.22 -12.48 12.85
CA VAL A 163 9.06 -13.80 12.22
C VAL A 163 10.17 -14.75 12.66
N ASP A 164 11.41 -14.29 12.75
CA ASP A 164 12.56 -15.10 13.18
C ASP A 164 12.45 -15.55 14.64
N CYS A 165 11.71 -14.79 15.47
CA CYS A 165 11.54 -15.06 16.89
C CYS A 165 10.15 -15.60 17.26
N SER A 166 9.22 -15.71 16.31
CA SER A 166 7.91 -16.30 16.56
C SER A 166 7.90 -17.79 16.21
N ASP A 167 7.04 -18.56 16.87
CA ASP A 167 6.74 -19.91 16.41
C ASP A 167 6.21 -19.86 14.98
N LYS A 168 6.47 -20.91 14.19
CA LYS A 168 6.23 -20.97 12.72
C LYS A 168 4.81 -20.60 12.25
N HIS A 169 3.84 -20.44 13.15
CA HIS A 169 2.45 -20.11 12.82
C HIS A 169 1.94 -18.85 13.56
N SER A 170 2.79 -18.18 14.33
CA SER A 170 2.40 -16.98 15.06
C SER A 170 2.86 -15.73 14.32
N LEU A 171 1.91 -14.80 14.11
CA LEU A 171 2.21 -13.44 13.67
C LEU A 171 2.92 -12.61 14.74
N PHE A 172 2.96 -13.09 15.99
CA PHE A 172 3.45 -12.36 17.15
C PHE A 172 4.51 -13.15 17.93
N CYS A 173 5.58 -12.47 18.30
CA CYS A 173 6.49 -12.92 19.35
C CYS A 173 6.14 -12.15 20.62
N ALA A 174 5.41 -12.78 21.54
CA ALA A 174 4.95 -12.14 22.78
C ALA A 174 6.11 -11.62 23.64
N GLU A 175 7.28 -12.27 23.57
CA GLU A 175 8.49 -11.87 24.27
C GLU A 175 9.06 -10.54 23.75
N ILE A 176 9.17 -10.39 22.42
CA ILE A 176 9.63 -9.13 21.81
C ILE A 176 8.67 -7.98 22.12
N LEU A 177 7.37 -8.23 22.13
CA LEU A 177 6.39 -7.17 22.39
C LEU A 177 6.34 -6.74 23.85
N ARG A 178 6.62 -7.66 24.78
CA ARG A 178 6.61 -7.40 26.22
C ARG A 178 7.74 -6.45 26.62
N ASP A 179 8.89 -6.56 25.97
CA ASP A 179 10.10 -5.77 26.30
C ASP A 179 10.26 -4.49 25.46
N ARG A 180 9.23 -4.11 24.69
CA ARG A 180 9.24 -2.92 23.83
C ARG A 180 8.22 -1.90 24.31
N ASP A 181 8.59 -0.62 24.28
CA ASP A 181 7.71 0.49 24.68
C ASP A 181 6.44 0.54 23.82
N TYR A 182 5.32 0.96 24.41
CA TYR A 182 4.05 1.16 23.72
C TYR A 182 4.20 2.06 22.49
N LEU A 183 5.09 3.06 22.51
CA LEU A 183 5.35 3.94 21.37
C LEU A 183 5.91 3.18 20.18
N PHE A 184 6.73 2.16 20.43
CA PHE A 184 7.26 1.29 19.39
C PHE A 184 6.14 0.45 18.76
N CYS A 185 5.33 -0.22 19.58
CA CYS A 185 4.17 -0.98 19.15
C CYS A 185 3.12 -0.09 18.46
N GLN A 186 2.90 1.14 18.91
CA GLN A 186 2.02 2.05 18.22
C GLN A 186 2.59 2.44 16.84
N SER A 187 3.90 2.69 16.76
CA SER A 187 4.54 3.12 15.51
C SER A 187 4.52 2.04 14.43
N PHE A 188 4.74 0.77 14.77
CA PHE A 188 4.71 -0.32 13.79
C PHE A 188 3.28 -0.67 13.37
N TRP A 189 2.30 -0.60 14.28
CA TRP A 189 0.91 -0.94 13.98
C TRP A 189 0.25 0.16 13.13
N ASN A 190 0.73 1.40 13.25
CA ASN A 190 0.31 2.54 12.44
C ASN A 190 1.09 2.69 11.12
N LEU A 191 1.69 1.60 10.61
CA LEU A 191 2.50 1.56 9.38
C LEU A 191 1.86 2.30 8.19
N LEU A 192 0.58 2.07 7.94
CA LEU A 192 -0.13 2.65 6.80
C LEU A 192 -0.74 4.03 7.10
N GLN A 193 -0.66 4.53 8.34
CA GLN A 193 -1.34 5.77 8.73
C GLN A 193 -0.71 7.05 8.17
N ARG A 194 0.46 6.97 7.53
CA ARG A 194 1.14 8.15 6.96
C ARG A 194 0.28 8.79 5.88
N ASP A 195 0.21 10.12 5.90
CA ASP A 195 -0.57 10.88 4.94
C ASP A 195 -0.18 10.57 3.49
N SER A 196 1.09 10.28 3.23
CA SER A 196 1.59 9.89 1.91
C SER A 196 0.98 8.56 1.44
N ILE A 197 0.74 7.60 2.34
CA ILE A 197 0.09 6.32 2.02
C ILE A 197 -1.43 6.52 1.94
N LYS A 198 -2.03 7.29 2.85
CA LYS A 198 -3.48 7.62 2.78
C LYS A 198 -3.82 8.35 1.48
N LYS A 199 -3.09 9.39 1.13
CA LYS A 199 -3.19 10.10 -0.17
C LYS A 199 -2.75 9.21 -1.32
N GLY A 200 -1.69 8.44 -1.09
CA GLY A 200 -1.09 7.47 -1.99
C GLY A 200 -2.01 6.34 -2.42
N SER A 201 -2.92 5.90 -1.54
CA SER A 201 -3.84 4.80 -1.78
C SER A 201 -4.69 5.02 -3.02
N ARG A 202 -5.08 6.27 -3.32
CA ARG A 202 -5.78 6.64 -4.57
C ARG A 202 -4.96 6.44 -5.84
N TYR A 203 -3.64 6.45 -5.71
CA TYR A 203 -2.72 6.28 -6.82
C TYR A 203 -2.17 4.86 -6.94
N ILE A 204 -2.39 4.07 -5.88
CA ILE A 204 -1.79 2.76 -5.63
C ILE A 204 -2.83 1.65 -5.74
N ALA A 205 -4.05 1.89 -5.29
CA ALA A 205 -5.13 0.93 -5.35
C ALA A 205 -5.96 1.21 -6.62
N PRO A 206 -6.56 0.19 -7.25
CA PRO A 206 -7.49 0.42 -8.34
C PRO A 206 -8.63 1.31 -7.87
N ASN A 207 -9.15 2.14 -8.77
CA ASN A 207 -10.36 2.89 -8.49
C ASN A 207 -11.54 1.92 -8.39
N VAL A 208 -12.47 2.25 -7.51
CA VAL A 208 -13.75 1.57 -7.37
C VAL A 208 -14.84 2.53 -7.87
N ALA A 209 -15.93 2.03 -8.45
CA ALA A 209 -17.05 2.90 -8.81
C ALA A 209 -17.75 3.44 -7.57
N VAL A 210 -17.85 2.64 -6.50
CA VAL A 210 -18.55 2.98 -5.27
C VAL A 210 -17.64 2.85 -4.04
N SER A 211 -17.62 3.90 -3.23
CA SER A 211 -16.87 4.00 -1.96
C SER A 211 -17.74 4.77 -0.96
N LYS A 212 -18.69 4.07 -0.32
CA LYS A 212 -19.73 4.69 0.50
C LYS A 212 -19.62 4.28 1.96
N TYR A 213 -19.66 5.24 2.88
CA TYR A 213 -19.96 4.97 4.28
C TYR A 213 -21.47 5.05 4.55
N PHE A 214 -21.99 4.10 5.30
CA PHE A 214 -23.36 4.11 5.80
C PHE A 214 -23.42 3.44 7.17
N GLN A 215 -24.52 3.66 7.88
CA GLN A 215 -24.75 3.10 9.21
C GLN A 215 -25.84 2.05 9.15
N VAL A 216 -25.63 0.95 9.87
CA VAL A 216 -26.61 -0.11 10.05
C VAL A 216 -26.96 -0.20 11.52
N GLU A 217 -28.26 -0.27 11.80
CA GLU A 217 -28.76 -0.53 13.14
C GLU A 217 -28.54 -1.99 13.51
N PRO A 218 -28.06 -2.27 14.73
CA PRO A 218 -28.02 -3.64 15.22
C PRO A 218 -29.44 -4.13 15.53
N GLU A 219 -29.81 -5.27 14.95
CA GLU A 219 -31.09 -5.95 15.15
C GLU A 219 -30.90 -7.26 15.93
N PRO A 220 -31.81 -7.61 16.85
CA PRO A 220 -31.79 -8.91 17.51
C PRO A 220 -31.95 -10.04 16.51
N ILE A 221 -31.26 -11.16 16.75
CA ILE A 221 -31.35 -12.35 15.90
C ILE A 221 -32.14 -13.42 16.67
N GLU A 222 -33.14 -14.02 16.05
CA GLU A 222 -33.86 -15.17 16.61
C GLU A 222 -33.21 -16.48 16.11
N ILE A 223 -32.73 -17.32 17.03
CA ILE A 223 -32.15 -18.63 16.74
C ILE A 223 -32.87 -19.67 17.59
N ASN A 224 -33.57 -20.61 16.96
CA ASN A 224 -34.32 -21.67 17.67
C ASN A 224 -35.26 -21.12 18.76
N SER A 225 -35.99 -20.05 18.46
CA SER A 225 -36.88 -19.34 19.40
C SER A 225 -36.16 -18.66 20.58
N ILE A 226 -34.83 -18.55 20.53
CA ILE A 226 -34.03 -17.74 21.46
C ILE A 226 -33.72 -16.41 20.78
N ILE A 227 -34.10 -15.31 21.42
CA ILE A 227 -33.76 -13.95 20.96
C ILE A 227 -32.35 -13.61 21.48
N VAL A 228 -31.40 -13.51 20.57
CA VAL A 228 -30.03 -13.06 20.85
C VAL A 228 -29.98 -11.54 20.60
N PRO A 229 -29.90 -10.70 21.65
CA PRO A 229 -29.76 -9.27 21.47
C PRO A 229 -28.38 -8.94 20.90
N PRO A 230 -28.24 -7.82 20.16
CA PRO A 230 -26.93 -7.38 19.68
C PRO A 230 -25.98 -7.04 20.84
N PRO A 231 -24.65 -7.13 20.63
CA PRO A 231 -23.67 -6.78 21.67
C PRO A 231 -23.85 -5.34 22.13
N THR A 232 -24.14 -5.14 23.41
CA THR A 232 -24.19 -3.82 24.05
C THR A 232 -22.85 -3.50 24.72
N GLY A 233 -22.26 -2.35 24.39
CA GLY A 233 -21.10 -1.83 25.09
C GLY A 233 -21.42 -1.50 26.55
N LEU A 234 -20.39 -1.48 27.42
CA LEU A 234 -20.51 -1.27 28.87
C LEU A 234 -21.15 0.07 29.32
N SER A 235 -21.47 0.99 28.40
CA SER A 235 -22.11 2.26 28.76
C SER A 235 -23.59 2.06 29.06
N THR A 236 -23.96 2.31 30.30
CA THR A 236 -25.23 2.05 30.99
C THR A 236 -26.46 2.81 30.48
N MET A 237 -26.51 3.27 29.22
CA MET A 237 -27.71 3.90 28.66
C MET A 237 -27.90 3.47 27.20
N GLN A 238 -29.10 2.96 26.94
CA GLN A 238 -29.59 2.32 25.71
C GLN A 238 -29.54 3.24 24.47
N SER A 239 -28.35 3.53 23.94
CA SER A 239 -28.26 3.86 22.51
C SER A 239 -27.79 2.62 21.78
N LYS A 240 -28.62 2.12 20.85
CA LYS A 240 -28.15 1.15 19.85
C LYS A 240 -26.94 1.76 19.18
N GLN A 241 -25.75 1.23 19.43
CA GLN A 241 -24.56 1.76 18.78
C GLN A 241 -24.62 1.39 17.30
N LEU A 242 -24.81 2.40 16.46
CA LEU A 242 -24.84 2.23 15.01
C LEU A 242 -23.49 1.68 14.52
N MET A 243 -23.54 0.65 13.68
CA MET A 243 -22.34 0.09 13.07
C MET A 243 -22.00 0.89 11.82
N ASN A 244 -20.79 1.47 11.78
CA ASN A 244 -20.27 2.13 10.59
C ASN A 244 -19.77 1.06 9.61
N ILE A 245 -20.37 1.01 8.42
CA ILE A 245 -19.99 0.11 7.34
C ILE A 245 -19.46 0.93 6.17
N LYS A 246 -18.40 0.42 5.53
CA LYS A 246 -17.93 0.95 4.25
C LYS A 246 -18.20 -0.06 3.14
N LEU A 247 -18.99 0.34 2.15
CA LEU A 247 -19.15 -0.38 0.88
C LEU A 247 -18.04 0.05 -0.08
N LEU A 248 -17.32 -0.94 -0.63
CA LEU A 248 -16.41 -0.78 -1.76
C LEU A 248 -16.91 -1.69 -2.89
N SER A 249 -17.13 -1.15 -4.08
CA SER A 249 -17.52 -1.93 -5.26
C SER A 249 -16.85 -1.41 -6.52
N HIS A 250 -16.21 -2.29 -7.29
CA HIS A 250 -15.55 -1.90 -8.52
C HIS A 250 -16.53 -1.32 -9.55
N GLU A 251 -17.76 -1.84 -9.58
CA GLU A 251 -18.83 -1.39 -10.47
C GLU A 251 -20.08 -0.96 -9.69
N ILE A 252 -20.92 -0.13 -10.31
CA ILE A 252 -22.26 0.15 -9.76
C ILE A 252 -23.13 -1.06 -10.06
N ARG A 253 -23.78 -1.63 -9.04
CA ARG A 253 -24.62 -2.82 -9.17
C ARG A 253 -26.05 -2.57 -8.70
N GLU A 254 -26.98 -3.36 -9.21
CA GLU A 254 -28.38 -3.38 -8.79
C GLU A 254 -28.50 -3.50 -7.25
N GLY A 255 -29.43 -2.75 -6.65
CA GLY A 255 -29.66 -2.70 -5.22
C GLY A 255 -28.84 -1.64 -4.48
N MET A 256 -27.76 -1.11 -5.06
CA MET A 256 -26.97 -0.02 -4.45
C MET A 256 -27.68 1.34 -4.51
N ASP A 257 -28.67 1.50 -5.40
CA ASP A 257 -29.55 2.65 -5.50
C ASP A 257 -30.32 2.93 -4.20
N LYS A 258 -30.63 1.89 -3.43
CA LYS A 258 -31.29 1.99 -2.11
C LYS A 258 -30.44 2.68 -1.05
N LEU A 259 -29.12 2.78 -1.25
CA LEU A 259 -28.20 3.41 -0.30
C LEU A 259 -28.11 4.93 -0.45
N SER A 260 -28.91 5.57 -1.31
CA SER A 260 -28.85 7.03 -1.56
C SER A 260 -27.43 7.49 -1.88
N LEU A 261 -26.84 6.96 -2.96
CA LEU A 261 -25.49 7.30 -3.40
C LEU A 261 -25.38 8.78 -3.77
N GLN A 262 -24.45 9.49 -3.13
CA GLN A 262 -24.14 10.89 -3.47
C GLN A 262 -22.96 10.94 -4.44
N ARG A 263 -22.75 12.09 -5.09
CA ARG A 263 -21.60 12.30 -5.99
C ARG A 263 -20.26 12.06 -5.29
N ALA A 264 -20.17 12.32 -3.98
CA ALA A 264 -18.97 12.07 -3.19
C ALA A 264 -18.68 10.57 -2.95
N ASP A 265 -19.69 9.71 -3.07
CA ASP A 265 -19.57 8.26 -2.89
C ASP A 265 -19.09 7.54 -4.16
N LEU A 266 -19.03 8.27 -5.29
CA LEU A 266 -18.68 7.73 -6.60
C LEU A 266 -17.24 8.14 -6.94
N GLU A 267 -16.35 7.16 -7.04
CA GLU A 267 -14.92 7.38 -7.33
C GLU A 267 -14.58 7.11 -8.83
N GLY A 268 -15.57 6.71 -9.64
CA GLY A 268 -15.40 6.36 -11.06
C GLY A 268 -16.39 7.07 -12.01
N SER A 269 -16.15 6.95 -13.31
CA SER A 269 -17.03 7.46 -14.36
C SER A 269 -18.07 6.46 -14.85
N SER A 270 -18.08 5.23 -14.30
CA SER A 270 -19.03 4.19 -14.69
C SER A 270 -20.45 4.65 -14.35
N LYS A 271 -21.29 4.78 -15.39
CA LYS A 271 -22.73 5.10 -15.26
C LYS A 271 -23.60 3.88 -15.50
N ILE A 272 -22.99 2.75 -15.83
CA ILE A 272 -23.68 1.52 -16.16
C ILE A 272 -23.95 0.78 -14.85
N VAL A 273 -25.21 0.46 -14.62
CA VAL A 273 -25.63 -0.39 -13.50
C VAL A 273 -25.56 -1.84 -13.99
N LEU A 274 -24.72 -2.65 -13.35
CA LEU A 274 -24.62 -4.09 -13.62
C LEU A 274 -25.55 -4.87 -12.69
N ALA A 275 -25.79 -6.14 -13.02
CA ALA A 275 -26.52 -7.06 -12.16
C ALA A 275 -25.85 -7.21 -10.76
N MET A 276 -26.64 -7.70 -9.80
CA MET A 276 -26.15 -8.04 -8.47
C MET A 276 -24.91 -8.96 -8.55
N SER A 277 -23.98 -8.79 -7.60
CA SER A 277 -22.82 -9.68 -7.51
C SER A 277 -23.26 -11.03 -6.94
N ASP A 278 -22.75 -12.12 -7.51
CA ASP A 278 -22.91 -13.47 -6.96
C ASP A 278 -22.05 -13.70 -5.70
N GLN A 279 -21.16 -12.75 -5.38
CA GLN A 279 -20.21 -12.84 -4.28
C GLN A 279 -20.24 -11.59 -3.39
N LEU A 280 -20.15 -11.81 -2.07
CA LEU A 280 -20.03 -10.77 -1.05
C LEU A 280 -18.85 -11.10 -0.14
N LEU A 281 -17.86 -10.19 -0.10
CA LEU A 281 -16.77 -10.27 0.86
C LEU A 281 -17.00 -9.30 2.03
N MET A 282 -17.17 -9.85 3.22
CA MET A 282 -17.26 -9.06 4.44
C MET A 282 -15.93 -9.06 5.19
N ARG A 283 -15.28 -7.89 5.28
CA ARG A 283 -14.09 -7.72 6.11
C ARG A 283 -14.46 -7.06 7.43
N VAL A 284 -14.38 -7.83 8.51
CA VAL A 284 -14.39 -7.31 9.88
C VAL A 284 -12.94 -7.26 10.36
N HIS A 285 -12.53 -6.14 10.97
CA HIS A 285 -11.18 -6.01 11.53
C HIS A 285 -11.25 -5.52 12.97
N GLY A 286 -10.40 -6.09 13.83
CA GLY A 286 -10.07 -5.52 15.13
C GLY A 286 -9.01 -4.42 15.00
N GLY A 287 -8.78 -3.66 16.07
CA GLY A 287 -7.84 -2.52 16.10
C GLY A 287 -6.34 -2.85 16.02
N GLY A 288 -5.93 -3.99 15.47
CA GLY A 288 -4.54 -4.40 15.52
C GLY A 288 -4.12 -5.34 14.39
N PHE A 289 -3.67 -4.78 13.28
CA PHE A 289 -2.48 -5.24 12.52
C PHE A 289 -2.31 -4.35 11.27
N ILE A 290 -1.19 -3.61 11.17
CA ILE A 290 -0.68 -2.82 10.00
C ILE A 290 -1.57 -1.69 9.45
N ALA A 291 -2.89 -1.90 9.40
CA ALA A 291 -3.93 -0.95 9.10
C ALA A 291 -4.82 -0.83 10.35
N THR A 292 -4.89 0.37 10.89
CA THR A 292 -5.67 0.72 12.09
C THR A 292 -6.76 1.72 11.76
N SER A 293 -6.97 2.00 10.47
CA SER A 293 -8.00 2.90 9.97
C SER A 293 -8.60 2.35 8.69
N SER A 294 -9.89 2.61 8.45
CA SER A 294 -10.59 2.18 7.24
C SER A 294 -9.88 2.59 5.94
N ALA A 295 -9.32 3.81 5.91
CA ALA A 295 -8.56 4.31 4.75
C ALA A 295 -7.30 3.47 4.43
N THR A 296 -6.67 2.90 5.45
CA THR A 296 -5.48 2.06 5.25
C THR A 296 -5.82 0.65 4.79
N HIS A 297 -7.03 0.15 5.12
CA HIS A 297 -7.51 -1.14 4.64
C HIS A 297 -7.84 -1.11 3.13
N GLU A 298 -8.20 0.05 2.58
CA GLU A 298 -8.52 0.20 1.15
C GLU A 298 -7.37 -0.19 0.20
N VAL A 299 -6.12 -0.08 0.65
CA VAL A 299 -4.94 -0.45 -0.16
C VAL A 299 -5.03 -1.87 -0.68
N TYR A 300 -5.56 -2.80 0.12
CA TYR A 300 -5.75 -4.19 -0.27
C TYR A 300 -7.22 -4.57 -0.50
N LEU A 301 -8.19 -3.83 0.05
CA LEU A 301 -9.61 -4.12 -0.19
C LEU A 301 -10.08 -3.71 -1.59
N LYS A 302 -9.57 -2.62 -2.17
CA LYS A 302 -9.96 -2.21 -3.53
C LYS A 302 -9.48 -3.19 -4.61
N PRO A 303 -8.24 -3.73 -4.58
CA PRO A 303 -7.85 -4.84 -5.45
C PRO A 303 -8.81 -6.04 -5.35
N TRP A 304 -9.19 -6.44 -4.15
CA TRP A 304 -10.13 -7.55 -3.97
C TRP A 304 -11.51 -7.26 -4.53
N ALA A 305 -12.02 -6.03 -4.35
CA ALA A 305 -13.31 -5.64 -4.92
C ALA A 305 -13.33 -5.60 -6.45
N LEU A 306 -12.15 -5.58 -7.10
CA LEU A 306 -12.00 -5.69 -8.56
C LEU A 306 -11.92 -7.15 -9.03
N ASP A 307 -11.47 -8.06 -8.18
CA ASP A 307 -11.36 -9.49 -8.51
C ASP A 307 -12.66 -10.27 -8.21
N LEU A 308 -13.56 -9.68 -7.41
CA LEU A 308 -14.91 -10.17 -7.06
C LEU A 308 -15.99 -9.54 -7.96
#